data_AF-A0A914K4G1-F1
#
_entry.id   AF-A0A914K4G1-F1
#
_cell.length_a   1.000
_cell.length_b   1.000
_cell.length_c   1.000
_cell.angle_alpha   90.00
_cell.angle_beta   90.00
_cell.angle_gamma   90.00
#
_symmetry.space_group_name_H-M   'P 1'
#
loop_
_entity.id
_entity.type
_entity.pdbx_description
1 polymer ?
#
loop_
_entity_poly.entity_id
_entity_poly.type
_entity_poly.pdbx_seq_one_letter_code
_entity_poly.pdbx_strand_id
1 'polypeptide(L)'
;KLREKLSLVAVYLLSCKHSVAEDLKKRIWPQDYLYSDIHLYSFSDLENVISGVLEKKLNALIKFTINHVENCKLCLQKGFICELCSAKKIIYPFQVDVADRCHDCGAVYHIKCFKGVECPKCIRKAKYASQRASNLPLE
;
A
#
# COMPACT_ATOMS: atom_id res chain seq x y z
N LYS A 1 3.96 -12.79 1.21
CA LYS A 1 4.87 -11.75 1.75
C LYS A 1 5.52 -10.84 0.68
N LEU A 2 6.46 -11.31 -0.16
CA LEU A 2 7.12 -10.40 -1.14
C LEU A 2 6.15 -9.81 -2.17
N ARG A 3 5.28 -10.64 -2.78
CA ARG A 3 4.29 -10.16 -3.75
C ARG A 3 3.25 -9.22 -3.16
N GLU A 4 2.81 -9.47 -1.92
CA GLU A 4 1.94 -8.54 -1.19
C GLU A 4 2.63 -7.18 -1.01
N LYS A 5 3.90 -7.18 -0.59
CA LYS A 5 4.69 -5.94 -0.45
C LYS A 5 4.85 -5.23 -1.79
N LEU A 6 5.16 -5.97 -2.86
CA LEU A 6 5.24 -5.43 -4.23
C LEU A 6 3.91 -4.84 -4.68
N SER A 7 2.79 -5.52 -4.43
CA SER A 7 1.45 -5.05 -4.74
C SER A 7 1.14 -3.72 -4.03
N LEU A 8 1.44 -3.64 -2.73
CA LEU A 8 1.23 -2.42 -1.93
C LEU A 8 2.06 -1.23 -2.43
N VAL A 9 3.32 -1.44 -2.80
CA VAL A 9 4.19 -0.34 -3.28
C VAL A 9 3.94 0.01 -4.76
N ALA A 10 3.57 -0.96 -5.60
CA ALA A 10 3.31 -0.77 -7.03
C ALA A 10 2.21 0.28 -7.28
N VAL A 11 1.16 0.30 -6.44
CA VAL A 11 0.05 1.28 -6.53
C VAL A 11 0.57 2.73 -6.53
N TYR A 12 1.64 3.03 -5.80
CA TYR A 12 2.23 4.37 -5.75
C TYR A 12 2.84 4.78 -7.09
N LEU A 13 3.59 3.87 -7.73
CA LEU A 13 4.23 4.11 -9.02
C LEU A 13 3.20 4.16 -10.15
N LEU A 14 2.23 3.25 -10.14
CA LEU A 14 1.16 3.19 -11.14
C LEU A 14 0.28 4.44 -11.14
N SER A 15 0.11 5.08 -9.99
CA SER A 15 -0.62 6.35 -9.85
C SER A 15 0.28 7.59 -9.90
N CYS A 16 1.59 7.44 -10.16
CA CYS A 16 2.55 8.55 -10.26
C CYS A 16 2.52 9.18 -11.66
N LYS A 17 3.68 9.58 -12.21
CA LYS A 17 3.82 10.04 -13.59
C LYS A 17 3.67 8.86 -14.55
N HIS A 18 3.11 9.11 -15.74
CA HIS A 18 2.95 8.11 -16.79
C HIS A 18 4.27 7.37 -17.12
N SER A 19 5.38 8.10 -17.21
CA SER A 19 6.69 7.51 -17.50
C SER A 19 7.17 6.52 -16.43
N VAL A 20 6.84 6.77 -15.16
CA VAL A 20 7.20 5.90 -14.03
C VAL A 20 6.34 4.64 -14.03
N ALA A 21 5.03 4.80 -14.25
CA ALA A 21 4.10 3.68 -14.36
C ALA A 21 4.51 2.75 -15.52
N GLU A 22 4.90 3.33 -16.66
CA GLU A 22 5.35 2.58 -17.83
C GLU A 22 6.69 1.87 -17.60
N ASP A 23 7.65 2.50 -16.90
CA ASP A 23 8.92 1.85 -16.54
C ASP A 23 8.67 0.63 -15.62
N LEU A 24 7.77 0.74 -14.65
CA LEU A 24 7.39 -0.40 -13.80
C LEU A 24 6.80 -1.55 -14.62
N LYS A 25 5.84 -1.27 -15.51
CA LYS A 25 5.23 -2.28 -16.38
C LYS A 25 6.28 -2.97 -17.23
N LYS A 26 7.16 -2.22 -17.89
CA LYS A 26 8.24 -2.77 -18.74
C LYS A 26 9.19 -3.70 -17.98
N ARG A 27 9.51 -3.38 -16.72
CA ARG A 27 10.40 -4.22 -15.89
C ARG A 27 9.75 -5.55 -15.48
N ILE A 28 8.42 -5.60 -15.43
CA ILE A 28 7.66 -6.75 -14.95
C ILE A 28 7.13 -7.59 -16.11
N TRP A 29 6.87 -6.97 -17.25
CA TRP A 29 6.33 -7.60 -18.45
C TRP A 29 7.07 -8.89 -18.81
N PRO A 30 6.37 -9.98 -19.17
CA PRO A 30 4.90 -10.11 -19.33
C PRO A 30 4.15 -10.49 -18.03
N GLN A 31 4.77 -10.33 -16.86
CA GLN A 31 4.30 -10.92 -15.60
C GLN A 31 3.55 -9.92 -14.70
N ASP A 32 2.68 -9.08 -15.26
CA ASP A 32 1.99 -8.02 -14.51
C ASP A 32 1.16 -8.56 -13.33
N TYR A 33 0.70 -9.81 -13.43
CA TYR A 33 0.05 -10.55 -12.34
C TYR A 33 0.91 -10.62 -11.07
N LEU A 34 2.24 -10.49 -11.16
CA LEU A 34 3.13 -10.52 -9.99
C LEU A 34 2.76 -9.47 -8.94
N TYR A 35 2.18 -8.33 -9.35
CA TYR A 35 1.67 -7.30 -8.44
C TYR A 35 0.14 -7.13 -8.46
N SER A 36 -0.56 -7.51 -9.53
CA SER A 36 -2.03 -7.32 -9.65
C SER A 36 -2.85 -8.49 -9.09
N ASP A 37 -2.35 -9.73 -9.20
CA ASP A 37 -2.99 -10.93 -8.64
C ASP A 37 -1.93 -11.76 -7.92
N ILE A 38 -1.71 -11.45 -6.63
CA ILE A 38 -0.61 -12.00 -5.83
C ILE A 38 -0.63 -13.52 -5.65
N HIS A 39 -1.74 -14.19 -5.96
CA HIS A 39 -1.91 -15.64 -5.84
C HIS A 39 -1.80 -16.37 -7.17
N LEU A 40 -1.81 -15.65 -8.31
CA LEU A 40 -1.64 -16.24 -9.63
C LEU A 40 -0.16 -16.51 -9.94
N TYR A 41 0.16 -17.74 -10.35
CA TYR A 41 1.50 -18.17 -10.75
C TYR A 41 1.44 -18.90 -12.09
N SER A 42 2.44 -18.69 -12.95
CA SER A 42 2.69 -19.56 -14.10
C SER A 42 3.53 -20.77 -13.69
N PHE A 43 3.60 -21.79 -14.55
CA PHE A 43 4.46 -22.96 -14.29
C PHE A 43 5.95 -22.57 -14.17
N SER A 44 6.43 -21.67 -15.03
CA SER A 44 7.80 -21.16 -14.96
C SER A 44 8.07 -20.37 -13.67
N ASP A 45 7.07 -19.70 -13.10
CA ASP A 45 7.24 -19.06 -11.79
C ASP A 45 7.49 -20.09 -10.70
N LEU A 46 6.79 -21.23 -10.72
CA LEU A 46 6.96 -22.28 -9.73
C LEU A 46 8.37 -22.88 -9.79
N GLU A 47 8.91 -23.09 -11.00
CA GLU A 47 10.31 -23.49 -11.19
C GLU A 47 11.28 -22.42 -10.65
N ASN A 48 10.99 -21.15 -10.93
CA ASN A 48 11.80 -20.01 -10.47
C ASN A 48 11.70 -19.76 -8.95
N VAL A 49 10.64 -20.23 -8.30
CA VAL A 49 10.53 -20.25 -6.83
C VAL A 49 11.52 -21.27 -6.28
N ILE A 50 11.58 -22.47 -6.85
CA ILE A 50 12.51 -23.53 -6.39
C ILE A 50 13.96 -23.10 -6.57
N SER A 51 14.29 -22.46 -7.68
CA SER A 51 15.66 -21.97 -7.95
C SER A 51 16.02 -20.66 -7.25
N GLY A 52 15.06 -20.01 -6.57
CA GLY A 52 15.24 -18.70 -5.93
C GLY A 52 15.38 -17.51 -6.89
N VAL A 53 15.24 -17.73 -8.21
CA VAL A 53 15.30 -16.68 -9.24
C VAL A 53 14.15 -15.69 -9.06
N LEU A 54 12.93 -16.18 -8.79
CA LEU A 54 11.76 -15.32 -8.61
C LEU A 54 11.92 -14.42 -7.37
N GLU A 55 12.46 -14.97 -6.28
CA GLU A 55 12.71 -14.20 -5.06
C GLU A 55 13.68 -13.04 -5.31
N LYS A 56 14.81 -13.31 -5.98
CA LYS A 56 15.80 -12.27 -6.34
C LYS A 56 15.17 -11.19 -7.22
N LYS A 57 14.36 -11.58 -8.23
CA LYS A 57 13.63 -10.65 -9.10
C LYS A 57 12.67 -9.76 -8.30
N LEU A 58 11.85 -10.35 -7.44
CA LEU A 58 10.89 -9.62 -6.61
C LEU A 58 11.58 -8.64 -5.65
N ASN A 59 12.67 -9.06 -5.00
CA ASN A 59 13.43 -8.17 -4.12
C ASN A 59 14.04 -6.98 -4.86
N ALA A 60 14.57 -7.20 -6.07
CA ALA A 60 15.09 -6.12 -6.91
C ALA A 60 13.98 -5.12 -7.29
N LEU A 61 12.80 -5.61 -7.67
CA LEU A 61 11.62 -4.78 -7.98
C LEU A 61 11.13 -4.01 -6.75
N ILE A 62 11.05 -4.65 -5.59
CA ILE A 62 10.64 -4.01 -4.34
C ILE A 62 11.63 -2.90 -3.96
N LYS A 63 12.93 -3.15 -4.08
CA LYS A 63 13.96 -2.13 -3.80
C LYS A 63 13.81 -0.92 -4.74
N PHE A 64 13.62 -1.17 -6.04
CA PHE A 64 13.39 -0.12 -7.03
C PHE A 64 12.15 0.72 -6.71
N THR A 65 11.02 0.06 -6.44
CA THR A 65 9.75 0.73 -6.18
C THR A 65 9.75 1.53 -4.87
N ILE A 66 10.32 0.97 -3.79
CA ILE A 66 10.49 1.70 -2.52
C ILE A 66 11.39 2.92 -2.72
N ASN A 67 12.54 2.76 -3.37
CA ASN A 67 13.45 3.87 -3.65
C ASN A 67 12.75 4.99 -4.44
N HIS A 68 11.87 4.65 -5.39
CA HIS A 68 11.07 5.66 -6.06
C HIS A 68 10.13 6.40 -5.10
N VAL A 69 9.37 5.66 -4.27
CA VAL A 69 8.40 6.26 -3.34
C VAL A 69 9.07 7.23 -2.37
N GLU A 70 10.23 6.86 -1.82
CA GLU A 70 10.97 7.67 -0.85
C GLU A 70 11.58 8.93 -1.45
N ASN A 71 11.90 8.93 -2.75
CA ASN A 71 12.58 10.05 -3.42
C ASN A 71 11.68 10.86 -4.36
N CYS A 72 10.41 10.47 -4.54
CA CYS A 72 9.49 11.14 -5.44
C CYS A 72 8.50 12.05 -4.70
N LYS A 73 8.54 13.36 -4.97
CA LYS A 73 7.64 14.36 -4.36
C LYS A 73 6.15 14.02 -4.47
N LEU A 74 5.72 13.43 -5.59
CA LEU A 74 4.33 13.01 -5.78
C LEU A 74 3.95 11.80 -4.91
N CYS A 75 4.88 10.86 -4.73
CA CYS A 75 4.64 9.69 -3.88
C CYS A 75 4.71 10.04 -2.39
N LEU A 76 5.58 10.99 -2.02
CA LEU A 76 5.67 11.53 -0.66
C LEU A 76 4.32 12.09 -0.18
N GLN A 77 3.60 12.82 -1.04
CA GLN A 77 2.29 13.38 -0.73
C GLN A 77 1.18 12.32 -0.55
N LYS A 78 1.39 11.10 -1.03
CA LYS A 78 0.43 9.98 -0.88
C LYS A 78 0.70 9.12 0.35
N GLY A 79 1.75 9.43 1.11
CA GLY A 79 2.01 8.77 2.36
C GLY A 79 1.03 9.20 3.45
N PHE A 80 1.08 8.52 4.59
CA PHE A 80 0.17 8.75 5.70
C PHE A 80 0.92 9.38 6.86
N ILE A 81 0.20 10.16 7.67
CA ILE A 81 0.66 10.61 8.99
C ILE A 81 -0.18 9.88 10.02
N CYS A 82 0.49 9.29 11.01
CA CYS A 82 -0.21 8.62 12.10
C CYS A 82 -0.91 9.64 13.01
N GLU A 83 -2.24 9.66 13.01
CA GLU A 83 -3.06 10.59 13.83
C GLU A 83 -2.95 10.31 15.34
N LEU A 84 -2.41 9.16 15.74
CA LEU A 84 -2.33 8.68 17.12
C LEU A 84 -1.02 9.05 17.83
N CYS A 85 -0.08 9.69 17.13
CA CYS A 85 1.18 10.11 17.71
C CYS A 85 1.64 11.47 17.17
N SER A 86 2.51 12.15 17.90
CA SER A 86 3.07 13.44 17.48
C SER A 86 4.20 13.31 16.44
N ALA A 87 4.62 12.08 16.10
CA ALA A 87 5.62 11.86 15.07
C ALA A 87 5.04 12.21 13.69
N LYS A 88 5.43 13.36 13.14
CA LYS A 88 5.03 13.81 11.79
C LYS A 88 5.82 13.09 10.68
N LYS A 89 6.28 11.86 10.94
CA LYS A 89 6.99 11.04 9.96
C LYS A 89 5.96 10.40 9.04
N ILE A 90 6.23 10.47 7.73
CA ILE A 90 5.42 9.80 6.72
C ILE A 90 5.60 8.29 6.85
N ILE A 91 4.48 7.57 6.88
CA ILE A 91 4.42 6.11 6.88
C ILE A 91 3.63 5.60 5.69
N TYR A 92 3.93 4.36 5.30
CA TYR A 92 3.30 3.71 4.15
C TYR A 92 2.79 2.32 4.50
N PRO A 93 1.71 1.83 3.83
CA PRO A 93 1.19 0.48 4.00
C PRO A 93 2.22 -0.63 3.74
N PHE A 94 3.20 -0.41 2.86
CA PHE A 94 4.23 -1.40 2.54
C PHE A 94 5.33 -1.52 3.61
N GLN A 95 5.34 -0.63 4.62
CA GLN A 95 6.25 -0.65 5.77
C GLN A 95 5.67 -1.52 6.90
N VAL A 96 5.41 -2.79 6.59
CA VAL A 96 4.68 -3.75 7.42
C VAL A 96 5.29 -4.01 8.81
N ASP A 97 6.54 -3.63 9.04
CA ASP A 97 7.23 -3.79 10.33
C ASP A 97 6.92 -2.65 11.31
N VAL A 98 6.43 -1.51 10.81
CA VAL A 98 6.21 -0.30 11.62
C VAL A 98 4.80 0.26 11.50
N ALA A 99 4.09 -0.05 10.42
CA ALA A 99 2.78 0.49 10.10
C ALA A 99 1.75 -0.60 9.84
N ASP A 100 0.52 -0.33 10.24
CA ASP A 100 -0.66 -1.16 10.00
C ASP A 100 -1.80 -0.31 9.43
N ARG A 101 -2.73 -0.98 8.76
CA ARG A 101 -3.83 -0.35 8.04
C ARG A 101 -5.18 -0.78 8.63
N CYS A 102 -6.06 0.19 8.85
CA CYS A 102 -7.46 -0.08 9.14
C CYS A 102 -8.13 -0.79 7.95
N HIS A 103 -8.72 -1.96 8.19
CA HIS A 103 -9.38 -2.77 7.17
C HIS A 103 -10.61 -2.08 6.54
N ASP A 104 -11.31 -1.22 7.28
CA ASP A 104 -12.54 -0.58 6.79
C ASP A 104 -12.27 0.66 5.93
N CYS A 105 -11.33 1.50 6.33
CA CYS A 105 -11.13 2.81 5.70
C CYS A 105 -9.78 3.01 5.02
N GLY A 106 -8.86 2.05 5.15
CA GLY A 106 -7.54 2.10 4.56
C GLY A 106 -6.58 3.13 5.19
N ALA A 107 -6.95 3.77 6.30
CA ALA A 107 -6.03 4.66 7.02
C ALA A 107 -4.87 3.87 7.62
N VAL A 108 -3.68 4.47 7.64
CA VAL A 108 -2.45 3.83 8.09
C VAL A 108 -1.96 4.50 9.37
N TYR A 109 -1.55 3.68 10.33
CA TYR A 109 -1.08 4.09 11.65
C TYR A 109 0.17 3.29 12.00
N HIS A 110 0.96 3.74 12.97
CA HIS A 110 2.01 2.89 13.52
C HIS A 110 1.39 1.70 14.25
N ILE A 111 1.96 0.49 14.10
CA ILE A 111 1.49 -0.74 14.77
C ILE A 111 1.35 -0.51 16.28
N LYS A 112 2.36 0.11 16.89
CA LYS A 112 2.40 0.41 18.33
C LYS A 112 1.30 1.37 18.76
N CYS A 113 0.85 2.26 17.87
CA CYS A 113 -0.19 3.23 18.18
C CYS A 113 -1.60 2.66 17.97
N PHE A 114 -1.78 1.79 16.99
CA PHE A 114 -3.11 1.30 16.59
C PHE A 114 -3.56 0.04 17.33
N LYS A 115 -2.63 -0.73 17.90
CA LYS A 115 -2.94 -1.99 18.60
C LYS A 115 -3.94 -1.75 19.74
N GLY A 116 -5.12 -2.36 19.65
CA GLY A 116 -6.17 -2.27 20.66
C GLY A 116 -6.94 -0.94 20.66
N VAL A 117 -6.80 -0.14 19.59
CA VAL A 117 -7.46 1.16 19.44
C VAL A 117 -8.40 1.10 18.24
N GLU A 118 -9.62 1.59 18.42
CA GLU A 118 -10.56 1.76 17.30
C GLU A 118 -10.05 2.84 16.33
N CYS A 119 -10.29 2.66 15.02
CA CYS A 119 -9.80 3.61 14.02
C CYS A 119 -10.43 5.01 14.20
N PRO A 120 -9.64 6.06 14.53
CA PRO A 120 -10.18 7.41 14.74
C PRO A 120 -10.90 7.97 13.51
N LYS A 121 -10.43 7.62 12.31
CA LYS A 121 -11.06 8.03 11.05
C LYS A 121 -12.43 7.36 10.86
N CYS A 122 -12.58 6.09 11.22
CA CYS A 122 -13.87 5.39 11.16
C CYS A 122 -14.87 5.97 12.16
N ILE A 123 -14.45 6.22 13.40
CA ILE A 123 -15.29 6.88 14.42
C ILE A 123 -15.80 8.22 13.90
N ARG A 124 -14.90 9.04 13.35
CA ARG A 124 -15.23 10.35 12.80
C ARG A 124 -16.24 10.25 11.65
N LYS A 125 -16.03 9.31 10.72
CA LYS A 125 -16.96 9.04 9.60
C LYS A 125 -18.35 8.61 10.10
N ALA A 126 -18.41 7.71 11.07
CA ALA A 126 -19.67 7.23 11.64
C ALA A 126 -20.45 8.37 12.30
N LYS A 127 -19.77 9.25 13.06
CA LYS A 127 -20.37 10.43 13.67
C LYS A 127 -20.95 11.41 12.65
N TYR A 128 -20.25 11.66 11.54
CA TYR A 128 -20.78 12.51 10.48
C TYR A 128 -21.96 11.87 9.74
N ALA A 129 -21.95 10.55 9.56
CA ALA A 129 -23.05 9.83 8.94
C ALA A 129 -24.32 9.91 9.80
N SER A 130 -24.21 9.71 11.13
CA SER A 130 -25.36 9.81 12.04
C SER A 130 -25.93 11.23 12.09
N GLN A 131 -25.08 12.27 12.09
CA GLN A 131 -25.52 13.67 12.06
C GLN A 131 -26.24 14.04 10.76
N ARG A 132 -25.81 13.49 9.62
CA ARG A 132 -26.50 13.72 8.33
C ARG A 132 -27.86 13.04 8.29
N ALA A 133 -27.97 11.83 8.86
CA ALA A 133 -29.24 11.12 8.95
C ALA A 133 -30.25 11.83 9.87
N SER A 134 -29.80 12.42 10.98
CA SER A 134 -30.67 13.20 11.88
C SER A 134 -31.11 14.56 11.33
N ASN A 135 -30.38 15.09 10.32
CA ASN A 135 -30.68 16.37 9.68
C ASN A 135 -31.46 16.20 8.35
N LEU A 136 -31.90 14.99 8.01
CA LEU A 136 -32.73 14.75 6.84
C LEU A 136 -34.17 15.22 7.16
N PRO A 137 -34.81 16.06 6.34
CA PRO A 137 -36.20 16.47 6.56
C PRO A 137 -37.09 15.24 6.66
N LEU A 138 -37.96 15.19 7.68
CA LEU A 138 -39.04 14.23 7.74
C LEU A 138 -40.00 14.55 6.58
N GLU A 139 -40.16 13.62 5.64
CA GLU A 139 -41.22 13.67 4.62
C GLU A 139 -42.61 13.68 5.25
#